data_AF-A0AAD4H8F0-F1
#
_entry.id   AF-A0AAD4H8F0-F1
#
_cell.length_a   1.000
_cell.length_b   1.000
_cell.length_c   1.000
_cell.angle_alpha   90.00
_cell.angle_beta   90.00
_cell.angle_gamma   90.00
#
_symmetry.space_group_name_H-M   'P 1'
#
loop_
_entity.id
_entity.type
_entity.pdbx_description
1 polymer ?
#
loop_
_entity_poly.entity_id
_entity_poly.type
_entity_poly.pdbx_seq_one_letter_code
_entity_poly.pdbx_strand_id
1 'polypeptide(L)'
;MEEFIEFQSRLENSLQKMIADREMIRLEFLKEDSVSRAITWLQELETGNLKYDDEFNKSRIDNRDTSVMLNWNPQSLSSVEVLTRAAPQPDRVWMTLFTVIPRILKHMAHLTPIDAEYEKLLSTLSTLADNTTSQENALTAEEVKLAKILVPVTKAYQTLFTAIVAQNSNSPAKEEPAKTAAAIKELLTSAAALLKRDGAIKSTGVIPWQTFHSLTTTVETVAYLNVTNQCLLNVIATKANKKATFKAVNAVIQDFMAQCRQTLQAVQTDVTALRNVVKPDRVKSGLLYEICDGSAFDFVRSPNHQKLIEDKTLKIGASWMNSLVNLQQEAIARVI
;
A
#
# COMPACT_ATOMS: atom_id res chain seq x y z
N MET A 1 -40.55 -3.57 -12.82
CA MET A 1 -40.21 -2.61 -11.74
C MET A 1 -39.28 -3.27 -10.74
N GLU A 2 -39.58 -4.49 -10.29
CA GLU A 2 -38.70 -5.30 -9.44
C GLU A 2 -37.30 -5.53 -10.05
N GLU A 3 -37.21 -5.88 -11.34
CA GLU A 3 -35.91 -6.02 -12.02
C GLU A 3 -35.05 -4.76 -12.00
N PHE A 4 -35.66 -3.57 -12.09
CA PHE A 4 -34.94 -2.30 -12.00
C PHE A 4 -34.47 -2.01 -10.57
N ILE A 5 -35.29 -2.35 -9.57
CA ILE A 5 -34.94 -2.22 -8.15
C ILE A 5 -33.80 -3.18 -7.81
N GLU A 6 -33.86 -4.42 -8.29
CA GLU A 6 -32.80 -5.42 -8.11
C GLU A 6 -31.52 -4.98 -8.82
N PHE A 7 -31.61 -4.50 -10.06
CA PHE A 7 -30.47 -3.98 -10.81
C PHE A 7 -29.82 -2.78 -10.11
N GLN A 8 -30.62 -1.83 -9.65
CA GLN A 8 -30.12 -0.69 -8.87
C GLN A 8 -29.43 -1.17 -7.59
N SER A 9 -30.05 -2.08 -6.84
CA SER A 9 -29.45 -2.66 -5.63
C SER A 9 -28.13 -3.36 -5.92
N ARG A 10 -28.01 -4.08 -7.05
CA ARG A 10 -26.75 -4.72 -7.47
C ARG A 10 -25.65 -3.71 -7.78
N LEU A 11 -25.98 -2.59 -8.39
CA LEU A 11 -25.02 -1.52 -8.69
C LEU A 11 -24.61 -0.77 -7.42
N GLU A 12 -25.56 -0.40 -6.57
CA GLU A 12 -25.30 0.28 -5.30
C GLU A 12 -24.47 -0.58 -4.36
N ASN A 13 -24.69 -1.90 -4.42
CA ASN A 13 -23.98 -2.88 -3.61
C ASN A 13 -22.79 -3.55 -4.32
N SER A 14 -22.35 -3.02 -5.45
CA SER A 14 -21.22 -3.58 -6.21
C SER A 14 -19.92 -3.57 -5.40
N LEU A 15 -19.22 -4.71 -5.41
CA LEU A 15 -17.86 -4.82 -4.88
C LEU A 15 -16.88 -3.92 -5.62
N GLN A 16 -17.02 -3.81 -6.95
CA GLN A 16 -16.16 -2.97 -7.79
C GLN A 16 -16.30 -1.48 -7.41
N LYS A 17 -17.53 -1.02 -7.11
CA LYS A 17 -17.76 0.34 -6.63
C LYS A 17 -16.98 0.61 -5.34
N MET A 18 -17.03 -0.33 -4.38
CA MET A 18 -16.30 -0.17 -3.12
C MET A 18 -14.78 -0.22 -3.30
N ILE A 19 -14.28 -1.11 -4.16
CA ILE A 19 -12.85 -1.15 -4.50
C ILE A 19 -12.41 0.19 -5.09
N ALA A 20 -13.19 0.75 -6.02
CA ALA A 20 -12.92 2.07 -6.59
C ALA A 20 -12.92 3.18 -5.53
N ASP A 21 -13.91 3.20 -4.63
CA ASP A 21 -13.97 4.18 -3.54
C ASP A 21 -12.75 4.09 -2.61
N ARG A 22 -12.27 2.88 -2.29
CA ARG A 22 -11.05 2.69 -1.49
C ARG A 22 -9.80 3.11 -2.25
N GLU A 23 -9.72 2.83 -3.54
CA GLU A 23 -8.60 3.27 -4.37
C GLU A 23 -8.54 4.80 -4.46
N MET A 24 -9.68 5.46 -4.59
CA MET A 24 -9.76 6.93 -4.57
C MET A 24 -9.24 7.49 -3.24
N ILE A 25 -9.63 6.92 -2.10
CA ILE A 25 -9.12 7.32 -0.77
C ILE A 25 -7.60 7.13 -0.68
N ARG A 26 -7.05 6.03 -1.21
CA ARG A 26 -5.60 5.83 -1.26
C ARG A 26 -4.90 6.88 -2.10
N LEU A 27 -5.42 7.17 -3.29
CA LEU A 27 -4.85 8.16 -4.22
C LEU A 27 -4.95 9.58 -3.67
N GLU A 28 -6.06 9.94 -3.04
CA GLU A 28 -6.22 11.24 -2.37
C GLU A 28 -5.22 11.41 -1.23
N PHE A 29 -5.07 10.39 -0.37
CA PHE A 29 -4.03 10.41 0.66
C PHE A 29 -2.63 10.58 0.07
N LEU A 30 -2.31 9.83 -0.99
CA LEU A 30 -0.98 9.89 -1.61
C LEU A 30 -0.74 11.19 -2.38
N LYS A 31 -1.79 11.89 -2.82
CA LYS A 31 -1.66 13.18 -3.50
C LYS A 31 -1.21 14.30 -2.55
N GLU A 32 -1.38 14.11 -1.23
CA GLU A 32 -0.94 15.10 -0.25
C GLU A 32 0.59 15.24 -0.26
N ASP A 33 1.06 16.44 -0.55
CA ASP A 33 2.47 16.76 -0.78
C ASP A 33 3.27 16.98 0.52
N SER A 34 2.62 16.87 1.68
CA SER A 34 3.24 17.07 2.99
C SER A 34 2.50 16.26 4.06
N VAL A 35 3.23 15.79 5.06
CA VAL A 35 2.64 15.03 6.18
C VAL A 35 1.61 15.83 6.94
N SER A 36 1.81 17.14 7.10
CA SER A 36 0.83 17.99 7.77
C SER A 36 -0.51 18.00 7.02
N ARG A 37 -0.49 18.11 5.69
CA ARG A 37 -1.74 18.07 4.91
C ARG A 37 -2.37 16.69 4.88
N ALA A 38 -1.56 15.63 4.79
CA ALA A 38 -2.06 14.26 4.93
C ALA A 38 -2.77 14.03 6.28
N ILE A 39 -2.24 14.59 7.38
CA ILE A 39 -2.89 14.56 8.69
C ILE A 39 -4.19 15.34 8.68
N THR A 40 -4.23 16.55 8.11
CA THR A 40 -5.46 17.35 8.00
C THR A 40 -6.53 16.63 7.18
N TRP A 41 -6.17 16.09 6.02
CA TRP A 41 -7.06 15.31 5.19
C TRP A 41 -7.61 14.08 5.93
N LEU A 42 -6.76 13.35 6.66
CA LEU A 42 -7.21 12.22 7.49
C LEU A 42 -8.19 12.65 8.58
N GLN A 43 -7.99 13.83 9.18
CA GLN A 43 -8.88 14.35 10.21
C GLN A 43 -10.27 14.65 9.64
N GLU A 44 -10.33 15.16 8.40
CA GLU A 44 -11.55 15.51 7.66
C GLU A 44 -12.22 14.31 6.97
N LEU A 45 -11.49 13.23 6.72
CA LEU A 45 -11.97 12.03 6.01
C LEU A 45 -13.25 11.47 6.63
N GLU A 46 -14.35 11.44 5.87
CA GLU A 46 -15.62 10.88 6.34
C GLU A 46 -15.57 9.35 6.41
N THR A 47 -15.71 8.79 7.61
CA THR A 47 -15.64 7.33 7.83
C THR A 47 -16.96 6.60 7.57
N GLY A 48 -18.06 7.33 7.30
CA GLY A 48 -19.38 6.75 7.04
C GLY A 48 -19.39 5.76 5.88
N ASN A 49 -18.51 5.98 4.88
CA ASN A 49 -18.34 5.11 3.72
C ASN A 49 -17.22 4.08 3.89
N LEU A 50 -16.47 4.10 5.01
CA LEU A 50 -15.36 3.19 5.35
C LEU A 50 -15.83 2.01 6.23
N LYS A 51 -16.93 1.36 5.85
CA LYS A 51 -17.41 0.13 6.49
C LYS A 51 -16.65 -1.09 5.94
N TYR A 52 -16.46 -2.10 6.80
CA TYR A 52 -15.73 -3.33 6.47
C TYR A 52 -16.15 -4.54 7.34
N ASP A 53 -17.19 -4.42 8.17
CA ASP A 53 -17.66 -5.54 8.99
C ASP A 53 -18.20 -6.68 8.12
N ASP A 54 -18.35 -7.87 8.72
CA ASP A 54 -18.75 -9.08 8.01
C ASP A 54 -20.11 -8.94 7.30
N GLU A 55 -21.05 -8.21 7.89
CA GLU A 55 -22.36 -7.98 7.29
C GLU A 55 -22.25 -7.07 6.06
N PHE A 56 -21.51 -5.97 6.20
CA PHE A 56 -21.20 -5.07 5.10
C PHE A 56 -20.48 -5.81 3.96
N ASN A 57 -19.46 -6.60 4.27
CA ASN A 57 -18.72 -7.40 3.30
C ASN A 57 -19.62 -8.42 2.60
N LYS A 58 -20.44 -9.17 3.36
CA LYS A 58 -21.36 -10.19 2.82
C LYS A 58 -22.37 -9.61 1.85
N SER A 59 -22.87 -8.42 2.12
CA SER A 59 -23.85 -7.73 1.27
C SER A 59 -23.27 -7.18 -0.05
N ARG A 60 -21.94 -7.17 -0.24
CA ARG A 60 -21.33 -6.70 -1.50
C ARG A 60 -21.44 -7.75 -2.60
N ILE A 61 -21.96 -7.36 -3.76
CA ILE A 61 -22.16 -8.24 -4.91
C ILE A 61 -20.98 -8.09 -5.88
N ASP A 62 -20.31 -9.19 -6.19
CA ASP A 62 -19.31 -9.21 -7.25
C ASP A 62 -19.99 -9.44 -8.60
N ASN A 63 -20.07 -8.37 -9.39
CA ASN A 63 -20.70 -8.35 -10.71
C ASN A 63 -19.69 -8.18 -11.84
N ARG A 64 -18.39 -8.43 -11.57
CA ARG A 64 -17.33 -8.29 -12.57
C ARG A 64 -17.37 -9.44 -13.57
N ASP A 65 -17.18 -9.10 -14.85
CA ASP A 65 -17.16 -10.09 -15.92
C ASP A 65 -15.76 -10.71 -16.05
N THR A 66 -15.60 -11.93 -15.53
CA THR A 66 -14.37 -12.73 -15.66
C THR A 66 -14.40 -13.64 -16.90
N SER A 67 -15.44 -13.53 -17.73
CA SER A 67 -15.67 -14.34 -18.94
C SER A 67 -15.44 -13.59 -20.26
N VAL A 68 -15.06 -12.30 -20.20
CA VAL A 68 -14.76 -11.48 -21.38
C VAL A 68 -13.68 -12.09 -22.27
N MET A 69 -12.66 -12.72 -21.67
CA MET A 69 -11.61 -13.39 -22.41
C MET A 69 -12.06 -14.79 -22.85
N LEU A 70 -11.97 -15.06 -24.15
CA LEU A 70 -12.20 -16.40 -24.70
C LEU A 70 -11.29 -17.41 -23.99
N ASN A 71 -11.91 -18.32 -23.25
CA ASN A 71 -11.22 -19.38 -22.53
C ASN A 71 -11.43 -20.72 -23.24
N TRP A 72 -10.39 -21.20 -23.94
CA TRP A 72 -10.38 -22.53 -24.55
C TRP A 72 -9.72 -23.59 -23.66
N ASN A 73 -9.29 -23.21 -22.46
CA ASN A 73 -8.73 -24.17 -21.50
C ASN A 73 -9.84 -25.12 -21.03
N PRO A 74 -9.53 -26.42 -20.82
CA PRO A 74 -10.42 -27.35 -20.13
C PRO A 74 -10.91 -26.77 -18.79
N GLN A 75 -12.13 -27.10 -18.36
CA GLN A 75 -12.70 -26.63 -17.08
C GLN A 75 -11.86 -27.00 -15.85
N SER A 76 -11.01 -28.03 -15.95
CA SER A 76 -10.08 -28.45 -14.90
C SER A 76 -8.83 -27.56 -14.78
N LEU A 77 -8.60 -26.65 -15.73
CA LEU A 77 -7.46 -25.73 -15.73
C LEU A 77 -7.92 -24.28 -15.48
N SER A 78 -7.02 -23.47 -14.95
CA SER A 78 -7.25 -22.04 -14.76
C SER A 78 -7.64 -21.36 -16.07
N SER A 79 -8.54 -20.38 -15.99
CA SER A 79 -8.96 -19.61 -17.16
C SER A 79 -7.80 -18.77 -17.72
N VAL A 80 -7.86 -18.45 -19.01
CA VAL A 80 -6.93 -17.50 -19.64
C VAL A 80 -6.87 -16.18 -18.88
N GLU A 81 -8.01 -15.69 -18.38
CA GLU A 81 -8.09 -14.48 -17.58
C GLU A 81 -7.24 -14.58 -16.30
N VAL A 82 -7.34 -15.68 -15.56
CA VAL A 82 -6.54 -15.91 -14.35
C VAL A 82 -5.05 -16.06 -14.69
N LEU A 83 -4.72 -16.77 -15.77
CA LEU A 83 -3.34 -17.04 -16.18
C LEU A 83 -2.60 -15.80 -16.71
N THR A 84 -3.32 -14.84 -17.29
CA THR A 84 -2.74 -13.63 -17.90
C THR A 84 -2.76 -12.42 -16.98
N ARG A 85 -3.41 -12.52 -15.82
CA ARG A 85 -3.50 -11.43 -14.85
C ARG A 85 -2.14 -11.16 -14.21
N ALA A 86 -1.74 -9.88 -14.16
CA ALA A 86 -0.47 -9.48 -13.57
C ALA A 86 -0.44 -9.52 -12.02
N ALA A 87 -1.63 -9.48 -11.39
CA ALA A 87 -1.82 -9.43 -9.95
C ALA A 87 -3.10 -10.17 -9.54
N PRO A 88 -3.26 -10.60 -8.28
CA PRO A 88 -4.55 -11.08 -7.79
C PRO A 88 -5.64 -10.02 -7.98
N GLN A 89 -6.89 -10.45 -8.20
CA GLN A 89 -8.01 -9.53 -8.30
C GLN A 89 -8.40 -9.04 -6.90
N PRO A 90 -8.52 -7.71 -6.70
CA PRO A 90 -8.98 -7.16 -5.44
C PRO A 90 -10.33 -7.73 -5.04
N ASP A 91 -10.47 -8.09 -3.78
CA ASP A 91 -11.67 -8.70 -3.22
C ASP A 91 -12.07 -8.01 -1.90
N ARG A 92 -12.83 -8.73 -1.06
CA ARG A 92 -13.24 -8.26 0.27
C ARG A 92 -12.07 -8.19 1.27
N VAL A 93 -11.06 -9.05 1.15
CA VAL A 93 -9.85 -8.99 1.98
C VAL A 93 -9.05 -7.73 1.64
N TRP A 94 -8.86 -7.47 0.34
CA TRP A 94 -8.25 -6.24 -0.17
C TRP A 94 -8.99 -5.00 0.33
N MET A 95 -10.32 -5.00 0.18
CA MET A 95 -11.16 -3.88 0.64
C MET A 95 -11.03 -3.66 2.16
N THR A 96 -10.95 -4.74 2.94
CA THR A 96 -10.81 -4.65 4.40
C THR A 96 -9.48 -4.00 4.77
N LEU A 97 -8.36 -4.44 4.17
CA LEU A 97 -7.04 -3.84 4.40
C LEU A 97 -7.05 -2.33 4.16
N PHE A 98 -7.54 -1.91 2.99
CA PHE A 98 -7.57 -0.49 2.60
C PHE A 98 -8.71 0.31 3.21
N THR A 99 -9.55 -0.33 4.05
CA THR A 99 -10.47 0.37 4.95
C THR A 99 -9.83 0.59 6.32
N VAL A 100 -9.14 -0.42 6.84
CA VAL A 100 -8.56 -0.42 8.19
C VAL A 100 -7.41 0.57 8.29
N ILE A 101 -6.51 0.62 7.30
CA ILE A 101 -5.35 1.52 7.29
C ILE A 101 -5.75 2.99 7.49
N PRO A 102 -6.59 3.62 6.64
CA PRO A 102 -6.95 5.03 6.80
C PRO A 102 -7.73 5.30 8.10
N ARG A 103 -8.52 4.34 8.60
CA ARG A 103 -9.22 4.49 9.90
C ARG A 103 -8.26 4.51 11.08
N ILE A 104 -7.25 3.64 11.09
CA ILE A 104 -6.18 3.66 12.10
C ILE A 104 -5.42 4.97 12.04
N LEU A 105 -5.01 5.39 10.84
CA LEU A 105 -4.26 6.64 10.66
C LEU A 105 -5.08 7.86 11.07
N LYS A 106 -6.39 7.89 10.76
CA LYS A 106 -7.32 8.94 11.20
C LYS A 106 -7.41 9.00 12.73
N HIS A 107 -7.53 7.86 13.40
CA HIS A 107 -7.54 7.81 14.86
C HIS A 107 -6.23 8.39 15.44
N MET A 108 -5.09 8.01 14.87
CA MET A 108 -3.79 8.55 15.28
C MET A 108 -3.70 10.06 15.03
N ALA A 109 -4.19 10.54 13.88
CA ALA A 109 -4.19 11.95 13.50
C ALA A 109 -5.05 12.82 14.43
N HIS A 110 -6.17 12.30 14.92
CA HIS A 110 -7.02 12.99 15.90
C HIS A 110 -6.47 12.94 17.33
N LEU A 111 -5.45 12.11 17.59
CA LEU A 111 -4.92 11.88 18.95
C LEU A 111 -6.02 11.47 19.95
N THR A 112 -6.99 10.68 19.48
CA THR A 112 -8.10 10.16 20.31
C THR A 112 -7.60 9.11 21.29
N PRO A 113 -8.28 8.93 22.45
CA PRO A 113 -7.99 7.84 23.37
C PRO A 113 -8.06 6.48 22.69
N ILE A 114 -7.19 5.56 23.09
CA ILE A 114 -7.28 4.16 22.68
C ILE A 114 -8.57 3.58 23.22
N ASP A 115 -9.47 3.18 22.32
CA ASP A 115 -10.77 2.60 22.64
C ASP A 115 -10.94 1.22 21.98
N ALA A 116 -12.12 0.62 22.20
CA ALA A 116 -12.45 -0.70 21.65
C ALA A 116 -12.49 -0.71 20.11
N GLU A 117 -12.79 0.42 19.46
CA GLU A 117 -12.77 0.51 18.00
C GLU A 117 -11.34 0.44 17.48
N TYR A 118 -10.41 1.18 18.09
CA TYR A 118 -8.99 1.12 17.76
C TYR A 118 -8.42 -0.29 17.95
N GLU A 119 -8.74 -0.95 19.06
CA GLU A 119 -8.31 -2.32 19.32
C GLU A 119 -8.87 -3.31 18.29
N LYS A 120 -10.13 -3.15 17.89
CA LYS A 120 -10.74 -3.95 16.81
C LYS A 120 -10.03 -3.73 15.48
N LEU A 121 -9.71 -2.48 15.12
CA LEU A 121 -8.96 -2.14 13.90
C LEU A 121 -7.57 -2.78 13.90
N LEU A 122 -6.82 -2.65 15.01
CA LEU A 122 -5.50 -3.25 15.16
C LEU A 122 -5.53 -4.78 15.13
N SER A 123 -6.54 -5.40 15.76
CA SER A 123 -6.77 -6.84 15.70
C SER A 123 -7.03 -7.29 14.25
N THR A 124 -7.90 -6.58 13.53
CA THR A 124 -8.20 -6.86 12.11
C THR A 124 -6.94 -6.73 11.25
N LEU A 125 -6.15 -5.67 11.43
CA LEU A 125 -4.89 -5.48 10.72
C LEU A 125 -3.89 -6.60 11.02
N SER A 126 -3.82 -7.07 12.27
CA SER A 126 -2.95 -8.18 12.68
C SER A 126 -3.36 -9.48 11.99
N THR A 127 -4.66 -9.80 11.96
CA THR A 127 -5.18 -10.96 11.22
C THR A 127 -4.84 -10.91 9.73
N LEU A 128 -4.97 -9.74 9.10
CA LEU A 128 -4.59 -9.55 7.70
C LEU A 128 -3.08 -9.72 7.47
N ALA A 129 -2.25 -9.31 8.43
CA ALA A 129 -0.80 -9.46 8.36
C ALA A 129 -0.34 -10.92 8.57
N ASP A 130 -1.05 -11.68 9.40
CA ASP A 130 -0.74 -13.08 9.73
C ASP A 130 -1.26 -14.07 8.69
N ASN A 131 -2.23 -13.67 7.85
CA ASN A 131 -2.73 -14.46 6.74
C ASN A 131 -1.58 -14.81 5.77
N THR A 132 -1.05 -16.01 5.99
CA THR A 132 0.08 -16.58 5.26
C THR A 132 -0.47 -17.11 3.95
N THR A 133 -0.05 -16.50 2.83
CA THR A 133 -0.23 -16.94 1.42
C THR A 133 -0.87 -18.31 1.23
N SER A 134 -2.18 -18.42 1.47
CA SER A 134 -3.02 -19.43 0.85
C SER A 134 -3.07 -19.08 -0.64
N GLN A 135 -3.07 -20.09 -1.52
CA GLN A 135 -3.10 -19.89 -2.98
C GLN A 135 -4.31 -19.09 -3.48
N GLU A 136 -5.29 -18.82 -2.61
CA GLU A 136 -6.48 -18.01 -2.86
C GLU A 136 -6.39 -16.57 -2.31
N ASN A 137 -5.22 -16.12 -1.83
CA ASN A 137 -5.10 -14.76 -1.28
C ASN A 137 -5.18 -13.70 -2.38
N ALA A 138 -6.18 -12.82 -2.24
CA ALA A 138 -6.39 -11.65 -3.08
C ALA A 138 -5.45 -10.47 -2.77
N LEU A 139 -4.55 -10.61 -1.79
CA LEU A 139 -3.50 -9.64 -1.48
C LEU A 139 -2.18 -10.07 -2.13
N THR A 140 -1.47 -9.10 -2.68
CA THR A 140 -0.08 -9.23 -3.12
C THR A 140 0.88 -9.37 -1.92
N ALA A 141 2.09 -9.87 -2.17
CA ALA A 141 3.11 -10.00 -1.13
C ALA A 141 3.47 -8.63 -0.52
N GLU A 142 3.46 -7.59 -1.35
CA GLU A 142 3.72 -6.20 -1.01
C GLU A 142 2.64 -5.61 -0.10
N GLU A 143 1.36 -5.92 -0.35
CA GLU A 143 0.23 -5.48 0.49
C GLU A 143 0.22 -6.20 1.85
N VAL A 144 0.55 -7.50 1.85
CA VAL A 144 0.76 -8.25 3.11
C VAL A 144 1.95 -7.66 3.88
N LYS A 145 3.06 -7.33 3.19
CA LYS A 145 4.23 -6.70 3.79
C LYS A 145 3.89 -5.32 4.38
N LEU A 146 3.09 -4.51 3.69
CA LEU A 146 2.54 -3.26 4.20
C LEU A 146 1.79 -3.48 5.52
N ALA A 147 0.87 -4.44 5.57
CA ALA A 147 0.14 -4.77 6.80
C ALA A 147 1.10 -5.18 7.94
N LYS A 148 2.05 -6.07 7.66
CA LYS A 148 3.08 -6.52 8.62
C LYS A 148 3.95 -5.38 9.16
N ILE A 149 4.21 -4.35 8.35
CA ILE A 149 4.94 -3.15 8.78
C ILE A 149 4.05 -2.26 9.66
N LEU A 150 2.78 -2.07 9.30
CA LEU A 150 1.88 -1.18 10.03
C LEU A 150 1.42 -1.74 11.38
N VAL A 151 1.36 -3.05 11.57
CA VAL A 151 1.01 -3.68 12.87
C VAL A 151 1.92 -3.21 14.01
N PRO A 152 3.25 -3.40 13.98
CA PRO A 152 4.12 -2.98 15.06
C PRO A 152 4.15 -1.46 15.25
N VAL A 153 4.01 -0.68 14.17
CA VAL A 153 3.97 0.79 14.25
C VAL A 153 2.69 1.27 14.92
N THR A 154 1.56 0.63 14.64
CA THR A 154 0.28 0.88 15.32
C THR A 154 0.36 0.49 16.79
N LYS A 155 0.94 -0.67 17.12
CA LYS A 155 1.21 -1.07 18.51
C LYS A 155 2.10 -0.07 19.24
N ALA A 156 3.13 0.47 18.57
CA ALA A 156 4.01 1.47 19.18
C ALA A 156 3.25 2.75 19.56
N TYR A 157 2.30 3.19 18.73
CA TYR A 157 1.40 4.30 19.06
C TYR A 157 0.52 3.98 20.26
N GLN A 158 -0.10 2.80 20.29
CA GLN A 158 -0.91 2.33 21.42
C GLN A 158 -0.11 2.34 22.73
N THR A 159 1.08 1.73 22.73
CA THR A 159 1.99 1.70 23.88
C THR A 159 2.34 3.10 24.36
N LEU A 160 2.71 4.00 23.44
CA LEU A 160 3.05 5.38 23.79
C LEU A 160 1.87 6.14 24.38
N PHE A 161 0.69 6.03 23.77
CA PHE A 161 -0.51 6.72 24.23
C PHE A 161 -0.89 6.27 25.64
N THR A 162 -0.94 4.95 25.88
CA THR A 162 -1.25 4.37 27.19
C THR A 162 -0.23 4.78 28.25
N ALA A 163 1.06 4.78 27.93
CA ALA A 163 2.12 5.22 28.84
C ALA A 163 1.97 6.70 29.23
N ILE A 164 1.62 7.56 28.27
CA ILE A 164 1.38 9.00 28.52
C ILE A 164 0.17 9.18 29.46
N VAL A 165 -0.94 8.48 29.21
CA VAL A 165 -2.13 8.54 30.07
C VAL A 165 -1.79 8.07 31.48
N ALA A 166 -1.10 6.94 31.64
CA ALA A 166 -0.70 6.41 32.95
C ALA A 166 0.22 7.37 33.73
N GLN A 167 1.17 8.00 33.04
CA GLN A 167 2.07 9.02 33.62
C GLN A 167 1.31 10.27 34.08
N ASN A 168 0.29 10.69 33.34
CA ASN A 168 -0.53 11.84 33.69
C ASN A 168 -1.49 11.57 34.86
N SER A 169 -2.00 10.34 34.99
CA SER A 169 -3.05 9.99 35.98
C SER A 169 -2.56 9.74 37.41
N ASN A 170 -1.29 10.01 37.75
CA ASN A 170 -0.71 9.69 39.07
C ASN A 170 -0.98 8.24 39.54
N SER A 171 -1.21 7.32 38.60
CA SER A 171 -1.48 5.91 38.90
C SER A 171 -0.29 5.29 39.65
N PRO A 172 -0.50 4.42 40.64
CA PRO A 172 0.59 3.67 41.29
C PRO A 172 1.34 2.75 40.31
N ALA A 173 0.74 2.42 39.16
CA ALA A 173 1.39 1.75 38.04
C ALA A 173 2.02 2.76 37.06
N LYS A 174 2.92 3.63 37.56
CA LYS A 174 3.71 4.50 36.66
C LYS A 174 4.62 3.63 35.83
N GLU A 175 4.26 3.45 34.57
CA GLU A 175 5.09 2.71 33.63
C GLU A 175 6.42 3.44 33.48
N GLU A 176 7.54 2.73 33.71
CA GLU A 176 8.86 3.34 33.65
C GLU A 176 9.13 3.83 32.22
N PRO A 177 9.47 5.11 32.01
CA PRO A 177 9.71 5.67 30.67
C PRO A 177 10.79 4.91 29.87
N ALA A 178 11.75 4.32 30.57
CA ALA A 178 12.77 3.46 29.98
C ALA A 178 12.18 2.16 29.39
N LYS A 179 11.21 1.54 30.06
CA LYS A 179 10.49 0.36 29.57
C LYS A 179 9.64 0.70 28.36
N THR A 180 8.91 1.82 28.40
CA THR A 180 8.13 2.31 27.24
C THR A 180 9.05 2.55 26.04
N ALA A 181 10.21 3.20 26.23
CA ALA A 181 11.16 3.43 25.15
C ALA A 181 11.74 2.13 24.58
N ALA A 182 12.04 1.13 25.42
CA ALA A 182 12.51 -0.18 24.98
C ALA A 182 11.45 -0.93 24.15
N ALA A 183 10.19 -0.96 24.62
CA ALA A 183 9.09 -1.59 23.90
C ALA A 183 8.82 -0.94 22.54
N ILE A 184 8.78 0.40 22.49
CA ILE A 184 8.63 1.14 21.23
C ILE A 184 9.81 0.87 20.29
N LYS A 185 11.04 0.82 20.82
CA LYS A 185 12.23 0.50 20.04
C LYS A 185 12.15 -0.88 19.41
N GLU A 186 11.73 -1.90 20.16
CA GLU A 186 11.55 -3.25 19.65
C GLU A 186 10.54 -3.28 18.49
N LEU A 187 9.37 -2.67 18.69
CA LEU A 187 8.32 -2.58 17.68
C LEU A 187 8.79 -1.86 16.40
N LEU A 188 9.40 -0.68 16.54
CA LEU A 188 9.88 0.08 15.38
C LEU A 188 11.09 -0.58 14.71
N THR A 189 11.92 -1.32 15.43
CA THR A 189 13.01 -2.12 14.86
C THR A 189 12.45 -3.30 14.04
N SER A 190 11.41 -3.96 14.53
CA SER A 190 10.70 -5.01 13.78
C SER A 190 10.10 -4.47 12.48
N ALA A 191 9.43 -3.32 12.55
CA ALA A 191 8.90 -2.62 11.37
C ALA A 191 10.01 -2.27 10.37
N ALA A 192 11.13 -1.75 10.86
CA ALA A 192 12.24 -1.35 10.00
C ALA A 192 12.96 -2.53 9.34
N ALA A 193 13.05 -3.68 10.02
CA ALA A 193 13.60 -4.90 9.44
C ALA A 193 12.78 -5.35 8.21
N LEU A 194 11.45 -5.24 8.30
CA LEU A 194 10.56 -5.51 7.18
C LEU A 194 10.66 -4.43 6.08
N LEU A 195 10.91 -3.18 6.42
CA LEU A 195 11.01 -2.09 5.43
C LEU A 195 12.21 -2.25 4.47
N LYS A 196 13.25 -2.99 4.88
CA LYS A 196 14.41 -3.26 4.02
C LYS A 196 13.99 -3.99 2.74
N ARG A 197 14.61 -3.59 1.62
CA ARG A 197 14.39 -4.17 0.29
C ARG A 197 15.34 -5.35 0.05
N ASP A 198 14.85 -6.38 -0.61
CA ASP A 198 15.60 -7.58 -0.97
C ASP A 198 16.48 -7.33 -2.20
N GLY A 199 17.58 -6.59 -1.98
CA GLY A 199 18.59 -6.32 -2.99
C GLY A 199 18.22 -5.24 -4.02
N ALA A 200 19.23 -4.79 -4.75
CA ALA A 200 19.06 -3.82 -5.84
C ALA A 200 18.41 -4.48 -7.06
N ILE A 201 17.59 -3.71 -7.78
CA ILE A 201 16.99 -4.19 -9.03
C ILE A 201 18.10 -4.51 -10.04
N LYS A 202 18.18 -5.78 -10.46
CA LYS A 202 19.11 -6.21 -11.50
C LYS A 202 18.60 -5.75 -12.87
N SER A 203 19.49 -5.16 -13.66
CA SER A 203 19.27 -4.70 -15.04
C SER A 203 19.15 -5.86 -16.05
N THR A 204 18.38 -6.91 -15.73
CA THR A 204 18.11 -8.02 -16.67
C THR A 204 16.87 -7.66 -17.49
N GLY A 205 16.92 -7.83 -18.81
CA GLY A 205 16.01 -7.20 -19.79
C GLY A 205 14.51 -7.48 -19.68
N VAL A 206 14.08 -8.35 -18.76
CA VAL A 206 12.67 -8.57 -18.42
C VAL A 206 12.40 -7.94 -17.05
N ILE A 207 11.50 -6.96 -17.00
CA ILE A 207 11.07 -6.31 -15.76
C ILE A 207 9.69 -6.87 -15.37
N PRO A 208 9.59 -7.67 -14.29
CA PRO A 208 8.31 -8.15 -13.79
C PRO A 208 7.41 -6.99 -13.31
N TRP A 209 6.09 -7.13 -13.44
CA TRP A 209 5.12 -6.19 -12.87
C TRP A 209 5.35 -5.98 -11.36
N GLN A 210 5.69 -7.05 -10.65
CA GLN A 210 6.00 -7.06 -9.22
C GLN A 210 7.11 -6.07 -8.85
N THR A 211 8.05 -5.79 -9.75
CA THR A 211 9.11 -4.80 -9.53
C THR A 211 8.54 -3.39 -9.40
N PHE A 212 7.61 -3.00 -10.29
CA PHE A 212 6.96 -1.69 -10.21
C PHE A 212 6.06 -1.61 -8.98
N HIS A 213 5.24 -2.65 -8.75
CA HIS A 213 4.34 -2.73 -7.59
C HIS A 213 5.10 -2.61 -6.27
N SER A 214 6.22 -3.33 -6.13
CA SER A 214 7.09 -3.24 -4.95
C SER A 214 7.59 -1.82 -4.70
N LEU A 215 8.01 -1.10 -5.73
CA LEU A 215 8.49 0.27 -5.58
C LEU A 215 7.35 1.23 -5.19
N THR A 216 6.20 1.15 -5.87
CA THR A 216 5.04 2.02 -5.56
C THR A 216 4.50 1.77 -4.17
N THR A 217 4.32 0.50 -3.78
CA THR A 217 3.85 0.14 -2.43
C THR A 217 4.87 0.50 -1.37
N THR A 218 6.18 0.48 -1.66
CA THR A 218 7.20 0.98 -0.73
C THR A 218 7.03 2.48 -0.47
N VAL A 219 6.80 3.28 -1.52
CA VAL A 219 6.57 4.74 -1.38
C VAL A 219 5.29 5.01 -0.59
N GLU A 220 4.20 4.29 -0.87
CA GLU A 220 2.94 4.37 -0.13
C GLU A 220 3.12 3.97 1.34
N THR A 221 3.83 2.87 1.61
CA THR A 221 4.14 2.42 2.97
C THR A 221 4.88 3.52 3.73
N VAL A 222 5.92 4.12 3.14
CA VAL A 222 6.65 5.20 3.79
C VAL A 222 5.79 6.45 4.00
N ALA A 223 4.85 6.75 3.10
CA ALA A 223 3.90 7.85 3.29
C ALA A 223 3.04 7.63 4.56
N TYR A 224 2.50 6.42 4.75
CA TYR A 224 1.79 6.07 5.98
C TYR A 224 2.68 6.15 7.22
N LEU A 225 3.92 5.64 7.15
CA LEU A 225 4.87 5.69 8.25
C LEU A 225 5.25 7.12 8.64
N ASN A 226 5.43 8.02 7.66
CA ASN A 226 5.72 9.41 7.91
C ASN A 226 4.59 10.10 8.69
N VAL A 227 3.34 9.82 8.33
CA VAL A 227 2.17 10.27 9.11
C VAL A 227 2.18 9.68 10.51
N THR A 228 2.38 8.37 10.66
CA THR A 228 2.41 7.76 12.00
C THR A 228 3.54 8.30 12.87
N ASN A 229 4.72 8.52 12.32
CA ASN A 229 5.85 9.14 13.01
C ASN A 229 5.50 10.54 13.52
N GLN A 230 4.84 11.35 12.69
CA GLN A 230 4.37 12.66 13.11
C GLN A 230 3.29 12.56 14.18
N CYS A 231 2.38 11.59 14.11
CA CYS A 231 1.38 11.34 15.15
C CYS A 231 2.03 10.91 16.48
N LEU A 232 3.09 10.09 16.46
CA LEU A 232 3.88 9.71 17.64
C LEU A 232 4.56 10.93 18.28
N LEU A 233 5.11 11.84 17.47
CA LEU A 233 5.68 13.09 17.97
C LEU A 233 4.60 14.02 18.53
N ASN A 234 3.44 14.11 17.85
CA ASN A 234 2.32 14.95 18.25
C ASN A 234 1.67 14.47 19.55
N VAL A 235 1.57 13.15 19.79
CA VAL A 235 1.03 12.66 21.06
C VAL A 235 1.93 13.06 22.24
N ILE A 236 3.26 13.01 22.08
CA ILE A 236 4.20 13.50 23.10
C ILE A 236 4.06 15.03 23.26
N ALA A 237 3.99 15.76 22.14
CA ALA A 237 3.94 17.22 22.17
C ALA A 237 2.66 17.78 22.79
N THR A 238 1.52 17.09 22.61
CA THR A 238 0.20 17.59 22.96
C THR A 238 -0.40 16.94 24.21
N LYS A 239 -0.11 15.66 24.47
CA LYS A 239 -0.75 14.91 25.57
C LYS A 239 0.18 14.70 26.78
N ALA A 240 1.50 14.75 26.64
CA ALA A 240 2.40 14.52 27.77
C ALA A 240 2.58 15.78 28.63
N ASN A 241 2.25 15.70 29.93
CA ASN A 241 2.47 16.80 30.87
C ASN A 241 3.97 17.10 31.09
N LYS A 242 4.83 16.06 31.00
CA LYS A 242 6.29 16.16 31.16
C LYS A 242 7.00 15.59 29.92
N LYS A 243 7.15 16.41 28.88
CA LYS A 243 7.77 16.02 27.60
C LYS A 243 9.19 15.44 27.75
N ALA A 244 9.98 15.97 28.70
CA ALA A 244 11.34 15.52 28.97
C ALA A 244 11.41 14.02 29.36
N THR A 245 10.35 13.49 29.98
CA THR A 245 10.21 12.08 30.35
C THR A 245 10.29 11.16 29.13
N PHE A 246 9.86 11.63 27.96
CA PHE A 246 9.80 10.85 26.72
C PHE A 246 10.95 11.17 25.74
N LYS A 247 12.03 11.80 26.20
CA LYS A 247 13.19 12.14 25.36
C LYS A 247 13.80 10.90 24.67
N ALA A 248 13.87 9.76 25.37
CA ALA A 248 14.37 8.51 24.79
C ALA A 248 13.45 7.97 23.69
N VAL A 249 12.13 8.06 23.88
CA VAL A 249 11.13 7.68 22.85
C VAL A 249 11.29 8.57 21.61
N ASN A 250 11.45 9.88 21.78
CA ASN A 250 11.69 10.80 20.66
C ASN A 250 12.92 10.39 19.84
N ALA A 251 14.03 10.01 20.49
CA ALA A 251 15.23 9.54 19.78
C ALA A 251 14.94 8.28 18.94
N VAL A 252 14.22 7.32 19.50
CA VAL A 252 13.81 6.09 18.80
C VAL A 252 12.94 6.40 17.57
N ILE A 253 12.00 7.34 17.69
CA ILE A 253 11.15 7.77 16.56
C ILE A 253 12.01 8.42 15.47
N GLN A 254 12.95 9.29 15.83
CA GLN A 254 13.84 9.96 14.88
C GLN A 254 14.75 8.96 14.14
N ASP A 255 15.25 7.93 14.82
CA ASP A 255 16.02 6.85 14.22
C ASP A 255 15.18 6.04 13.21
N PHE A 256 13.90 5.81 13.51
CA PHE A 256 12.98 5.14 12.59
C PHE A 256 12.62 6.02 11.38
N MET A 257 12.43 7.33 11.57
CA MET A 257 12.27 8.29 10.46
C MET A 257 13.50 8.29 9.54
N ALA A 258 14.72 8.19 10.09
CA ALA A 258 15.94 8.08 9.29
C ALA A 258 15.95 6.82 8.42
N GLN A 259 15.46 5.69 8.93
CA GLN A 259 15.33 4.45 8.16
C GLN A 259 14.28 4.55 7.05
N CYS A 260 13.18 5.29 7.29
CA CYS A 260 12.20 5.60 6.25
C CYS A 260 12.83 6.40 5.09
N ARG A 261 13.63 7.43 5.42
CA ARG A 261 14.38 8.21 4.42
C ARG A 261 15.36 7.36 3.61
N GLN A 262 16.12 6.49 4.27
CA GLN A 262 17.06 5.58 3.60
C GLN A 262 16.33 4.64 2.62
N THR A 263 15.14 4.18 2.99
CA THR A 263 14.32 3.33 2.11
C THR A 263 13.87 4.08 0.86
N LEU A 264 13.45 5.34 0.98
CA LEU A 264 13.11 6.17 -0.18
C LEU A 264 14.33 6.45 -1.08
N GLN A 265 15.51 6.64 -0.50
CA GLN A 265 16.75 6.78 -1.27
C GLN A 265 17.09 5.49 -2.05
N ALA A 266 16.84 4.32 -1.46
CA ALA A 266 16.98 3.05 -2.16
C ALA A 266 15.99 2.93 -3.34
N VAL A 267 14.73 3.34 -3.14
CA VAL A 267 13.73 3.43 -4.23
C VAL A 267 14.20 4.36 -5.35
N GLN A 268 14.75 5.53 -5.02
CA GLN A 268 15.28 6.46 -6.04
C GLN A 268 16.43 5.85 -6.86
N THR A 269 17.30 5.09 -6.19
CA THR A 269 18.41 4.38 -6.84
C THR A 269 17.89 3.31 -7.79
N ASP A 270 16.94 2.51 -7.32
CA ASP A 270 16.26 1.45 -8.09
C ASP A 270 15.50 2.02 -9.30
N VAL A 271 14.77 3.11 -9.12
CA VAL A 271 14.07 3.81 -10.22
C VAL A 271 15.06 4.34 -11.26
N THR A 272 16.20 4.89 -10.82
CA THR A 272 17.25 5.35 -11.74
C THR A 272 17.84 4.19 -12.54
N ALA A 273 18.04 3.02 -11.91
CA ALA A 273 18.46 1.82 -12.61
C ALA A 273 17.40 1.35 -13.64
N LEU A 274 16.13 1.31 -13.25
CA LEU A 274 15.02 0.93 -14.13
C LEU A 274 14.89 1.85 -15.34
N ARG A 275 15.04 3.17 -15.16
CA ARG A 275 15.01 4.16 -16.26
C ARG A 275 16.05 3.87 -17.34
N ASN A 276 17.19 3.25 -16.99
CA ASN A 276 18.19 2.83 -17.97
C ASN A 276 17.78 1.57 -18.76
N VAL A 277 16.90 0.76 -18.19
CA VAL A 277 16.37 -0.46 -18.82
C VAL A 277 15.18 -0.14 -19.71
N VAL A 278 14.22 0.66 -19.24
CA VAL A 278 12.96 0.97 -19.96
C VAL A 278 13.08 2.07 -21.01
N LYS A 279 14.27 2.34 -21.54
CA LYS A 279 14.44 3.33 -22.61
C LYS A 279 13.53 2.95 -23.78
N PRO A 280 12.76 3.89 -24.39
CA PRO A 280 11.78 3.56 -25.41
C PRO A 280 12.32 2.69 -26.55
N ASP A 281 13.54 2.96 -27.02
CA ASP A 281 14.19 2.15 -28.06
C ASP A 281 14.53 0.73 -27.62
N ARG A 282 14.90 0.53 -26.35
CA ARG A 282 15.17 -0.81 -25.79
C ARG A 282 13.89 -1.61 -25.64
N VAL A 283 12.82 -0.98 -25.16
CA VAL A 283 11.49 -1.59 -25.05
C VAL A 283 10.96 -1.98 -26.42
N LYS A 284 11.07 -1.09 -27.41
CA LYS A 284 10.76 -1.36 -28.82
C LYS A 284 11.50 -2.59 -29.32
N SER A 285 12.82 -2.60 -29.25
CA SER A 285 13.64 -3.71 -29.78
C SER A 285 13.38 -5.04 -29.06
N GLY A 286 13.22 -5.03 -27.73
CA GLY A 286 12.96 -6.24 -26.95
C GLY A 286 11.57 -6.83 -27.18
N LEU A 287 10.51 -6.01 -27.11
CA LEU A 287 9.15 -6.49 -27.34
C LEU A 287 8.94 -6.91 -28.79
N LEU A 288 9.51 -6.19 -29.76
CA LEU A 288 9.44 -6.59 -31.16
C LEU A 288 10.13 -7.94 -31.37
N TYR A 289 11.29 -8.17 -30.74
CA TYR A 289 11.96 -9.47 -30.78
C TYR A 289 11.07 -10.57 -30.21
N GLU A 290 10.55 -10.42 -29.00
CA GLU A 290 9.67 -11.43 -28.35
C GLU A 290 8.39 -11.71 -29.16
N ILE A 291 7.76 -10.68 -29.72
CA ILE A 291 6.56 -10.82 -30.56
C ILE A 291 6.88 -11.55 -31.88
N CYS A 292 8.09 -11.34 -32.43
CA CYS A 292 8.53 -11.92 -33.70
C CYS A 292 9.23 -13.30 -33.57
N ASP A 293 9.80 -13.62 -32.41
CA ASP A 293 10.52 -14.88 -32.12
C ASP A 293 9.56 -16.02 -31.75
N GLY A 294 8.34 -15.69 -31.34
CA GLY A 294 7.25 -16.67 -31.24
C GLY A 294 6.92 -17.28 -32.61
N SER A 295 6.43 -18.53 -32.62
CA SER A 295 5.94 -19.25 -33.81
C SER A 295 4.69 -18.63 -34.48
N ALA A 296 4.43 -17.34 -34.25
CA ALA A 296 3.20 -16.64 -34.56
C ALA A 296 3.34 -15.71 -35.78
N PHE A 297 2.78 -16.23 -36.89
CA PHE A 297 2.06 -15.52 -37.96
C PHE A 297 2.78 -14.52 -38.88
N ASP A 298 2.63 -14.76 -40.18
CA ASP A 298 2.92 -13.83 -41.30
C ASP A 298 2.35 -12.41 -41.10
N PHE A 299 1.33 -12.28 -40.25
CA PHE A 299 0.76 -11.00 -39.82
C PHE A 299 1.83 -10.04 -39.27
N VAL A 300 2.70 -10.49 -38.36
CA VAL A 300 3.70 -9.64 -37.69
C VAL A 300 4.82 -9.22 -38.66
N ARG A 301 5.09 -10.04 -39.69
CA ARG A 301 6.16 -9.83 -40.68
C ARG A 301 5.80 -8.84 -41.79
N SER A 302 4.54 -8.42 -41.89
CA SER A 302 4.14 -7.36 -42.82
C SER A 302 4.73 -6.01 -42.40
N PRO A 303 5.38 -5.25 -43.32
CA PRO A 303 5.97 -3.95 -42.99
C PRO A 303 5.01 -2.97 -42.31
N ASN A 304 3.73 -2.98 -42.70
CA ASN A 304 2.71 -2.12 -42.12
C ASN A 304 2.38 -2.51 -40.67
N HIS A 305 2.32 -3.82 -40.37
CA HIS A 305 2.04 -4.30 -39.02
C HIS A 305 3.27 -4.17 -38.12
N GLN A 306 4.46 -4.41 -38.65
CA GLN A 306 5.71 -4.17 -37.94
C GLN A 306 5.81 -2.70 -37.51
N LYS A 307 5.57 -1.75 -38.42
CA LYS A 307 5.54 -0.32 -38.10
C LYS A 307 4.49 0.02 -37.04
N LEU A 308 3.29 -0.56 -37.13
CA LEU A 308 2.25 -0.37 -36.13
C LEU A 308 2.69 -0.87 -34.73
N ILE A 309 3.33 -2.04 -34.67
CA ILE A 309 3.84 -2.61 -33.42
C ILE A 309 4.99 -1.76 -32.86
N GLU A 310 5.90 -1.29 -33.71
CA GLU A 310 6.98 -0.38 -33.33
C GLU A 310 6.43 0.93 -32.74
N ASP A 311 5.45 1.57 -33.38
CA ASP A 311 4.82 2.79 -32.89
C ASP A 311 4.13 2.58 -31.52
N LYS A 312 3.51 1.41 -31.33
CA LYS A 312 2.84 1.06 -30.06
C LYS A 312 3.85 0.77 -28.96
N THR A 313 4.90 0.01 -29.23
CA THR A 313 5.94 -0.33 -28.25
C THR A 313 6.75 0.90 -27.83
N LEU A 314 7.00 1.86 -28.75
CA LEU A 314 7.57 3.16 -28.41
C LEU A 314 6.70 3.95 -27.43
N LYS A 315 5.38 3.99 -27.67
CA LYS A 315 4.43 4.65 -26.75
C LYS A 315 4.40 4.00 -25.38
N ILE A 316 4.47 2.65 -25.33
CA ILE A 316 4.56 1.89 -24.07
C ILE A 316 5.84 2.27 -23.32
N GLY A 317 7.00 2.23 -23.99
CA GLY A 317 8.28 2.60 -23.38
C GLY A 317 8.30 4.04 -22.86
N ALA A 318 7.75 5.00 -23.62
CA ALA A 318 7.62 6.38 -23.18
C ALA A 318 6.69 6.52 -21.96
N SER A 319 5.57 5.80 -21.95
CA SER A 319 4.64 5.79 -20.81
C SER A 319 5.30 5.24 -19.54
N TRP A 320 6.02 4.12 -19.63
CA TRP A 320 6.75 3.54 -18.50
C TRP A 320 7.85 4.47 -17.98
N MET A 321 8.58 5.11 -18.90
CA MET A 321 9.59 6.09 -18.55
C MET A 321 9.00 7.28 -17.77
N ASN A 322 7.85 7.80 -18.21
CA ASN A 322 7.14 8.88 -17.50
C ASN A 322 6.66 8.41 -16.12
N SER A 323 6.11 7.21 -16.00
CA SER A 323 5.70 6.65 -14.71
C SER A 323 6.86 6.53 -13.73
N LEU A 324 8.05 6.12 -14.19
CA LEU A 324 9.25 6.07 -13.36
C LEU A 324 9.74 7.46 -12.95
N VAL A 325 9.67 8.45 -13.84
CA VAL A 325 10.02 9.85 -13.49
C VAL A 325 9.09 10.36 -12.40
N ASN A 326 7.78 10.13 -12.53
CA ASN A 326 6.79 10.53 -11.52
C ASN A 326 7.07 9.80 -10.20
N LEU A 327 7.30 8.48 -10.23
CA LEU A 327 7.62 7.70 -9.03
C LEU A 327 8.89 8.21 -8.32
N GLN A 328 9.91 8.62 -9.08
CA GLN A 328 11.11 9.24 -8.52
C GLN A 328 10.79 10.55 -7.81
N GLN A 329 9.96 11.41 -8.42
CA GLN A 329 9.52 12.67 -7.83
C GLN A 329 8.72 12.44 -6.56
N GLU A 330 7.79 11.49 -6.58
CA GLU A 330 7.00 11.09 -5.41
C GLU A 330 7.91 10.57 -4.27
N ALA A 331 8.93 9.77 -4.59
CA ALA A 331 9.90 9.31 -3.60
C ALA A 331 10.74 10.46 -3.03
N ILE A 332 11.10 11.47 -3.83
CA ILE A 332 11.84 12.66 -3.37
C ILE A 332 10.98 13.54 -2.46
N ALA A 333 9.73 13.81 -2.85
CA ALA A 333 8.81 14.68 -2.10
C ALA A 333 8.52 14.16 -0.68
N ARG A 334 8.68 12.85 -0.45
CA ARG A 334 8.43 12.20 0.84
C ARG A 334 9.67 12.02 1.72
N VAL A 335 10.85 12.44 1.26
CA VAL A 335 12.06 12.51 2.12
C VAL A 335 11.93 13.74 3.02
N ILE A 336 11.39 13.55 4.22
CA ILE A 336 11.22 14.62 5.24
C ILE A 336 12.43 14.71 6.13
#